data_AF-A0A351MDF3-F1
#
_entry.id   AF-A0A351MDF3-F1
#
_cell.length_a   1.000
_cell.length_b   1.000
_cell.length_c   1.000
_cell.angle_alpha   90.00
_cell.angle_beta   90.00
_cell.angle_gamma   90.00
#
_symmetry.space_group_name_H-M   'P 1'
#
loop_
_entity.id
_entity.type
_entity.pdbx_description
1 polymer ?
#
loop_
_entity_poly.entity_id
_entity_poly.type
_entity_poly.pdbx_seq_one_letter_code
_entity_poly.pdbx_strand_id
1 'polypeptide(L)' 'MAPRCGNRSGKARPRSDFDLGVLGEHPLPLKAFYELEDRLEALPTLYRIDWVDLNRAGDEFRAQAMAHAEILYE' A
#
# COMPACT_ATOMS: atom_id res chain seq x y z
N MET A 1 21.26 4.11 -23.17
CA MET A 1 21.58 4.53 -21.79
C MET A 1 20.24 4.75 -21.08
N ALA A 2 19.74 3.75 -20.34
CA ALA A 2 18.50 3.84 -19.59
C ALA A 2 18.84 4.06 -18.10
N PRO A 3 18.14 4.94 -17.37
CA PRO A 3 18.47 5.20 -15.99
C PRO A 3 18.10 3.96 -15.14
N ARG A 4 19.09 3.46 -14.42
CA ARG A 4 18.94 2.39 -13.43
C ARG A 4 18.09 2.90 -12.27
N CYS A 5 17.05 2.14 -11.95
CA CYS A 5 16.23 2.31 -10.76
C CYS A 5 17.12 2.14 -9.50
N GLY A 6 17.02 3.09 -8.56
CA GLY A 6 17.76 3.10 -7.31
C GLY A 6 17.16 2.13 -6.27
N ASN A 7 18.04 1.34 -5.66
CA ASN A 7 17.81 0.36 -4.60
C ASN A 7 17.11 0.98 -3.36
N ARG A 8 16.13 0.29 -2.76
CA ARG A 8 15.57 0.63 -1.44
C ARG A 8 15.73 -0.57 -0.49
N SER A 9 16.64 -0.41 0.46
CA SER A 9 17.04 -1.38 1.48
C SER A 9 15.88 -1.72 2.42
N GLY A 10 15.48 -2.99 2.46
CA GLY A 10 14.44 -3.53 3.34
C GLY A 10 13.57 -4.47 2.55
N LYS A 11 13.85 -5.79 2.64
CA LYS A 11 13.18 -6.92 1.98
C LYS A 11 12.10 -6.46 0.99
N ALA A 12 12.49 -6.25 -0.27
CA ALA A 12 11.52 -6.06 -1.34
C ALA A 12 10.52 -7.22 -1.24
N ARG A 13 9.31 -6.92 -0.76
CA ARG A 13 8.22 -7.89 -0.81
C ARG A 13 8.12 -8.28 -2.30
N PRO A 14 7.88 -9.57 -2.63
CA PRO A 14 7.74 -9.93 -4.03
C PRO A 14 6.69 -9.00 -4.67
N ARG A 15 6.77 -8.72 -5.98
CA ARG A 15 5.90 -7.71 -6.62
C ARG A 15 4.43 -7.99 -6.32
N SER A 16 3.77 -7.15 -5.52
CA SER A 16 2.30 -7.15 -5.39
C SER A 16 1.69 -7.00 -6.77
N ASP A 17 0.54 -7.62 -6.97
CA ASP A 17 -0.25 -7.42 -8.18
C ASP A 17 -1.05 -6.12 -8.07
N PHE A 18 -1.50 -5.79 -6.85
CA PHE A 18 -2.24 -4.57 -6.53
C PHE A 18 -1.70 -3.89 -5.29
N ASP A 19 -1.62 -2.56 -5.33
CA ASP A 19 -1.34 -1.72 -4.17
C ASP A 19 -2.66 -1.07 -3.72
N LEU A 20 -3.07 -1.31 -2.48
CA LEU A 20 -4.31 -0.82 -1.90
C LEU A 20 -4.01 0.10 -0.71
N GLY A 21 -4.45 1.35 -0.84
CA GLY A 21 -4.27 2.38 0.17
C GLY A 21 -5.58 2.81 0.81
N VAL A 22 -5.53 3.21 2.08
CA VAL A 22 -6.62 3.94 2.74
C VAL A 22 -6.14 5.32 3.17
N LEU A 23 -7.01 6.31 2.96
CA LEU A 23 -6.80 7.70 3.39
C LEU A 23 -8.09 8.20 4.04
N GLY A 24 -8.00 8.58 5.31
CA GLY A 24 -9.08 9.19 6.08
C GLY A 24 -8.59 10.40 6.88
N GLU A 25 -9.42 10.94 7.78
CA GLU A 25 -9.03 12.09 8.62
C GLU A 25 -7.87 11.78 9.57
N HIS A 26 -7.79 10.52 10.04
CA HIS A 26 -6.79 10.04 10.98
C HIS A 26 -6.26 8.66 10.56
N PRO A 27 -5.05 8.27 11.00
CA PRO A 27 -4.56 6.91 10.85
C PRO A 27 -5.54 5.87 11.39
N LEU A 28 -5.62 4.72 10.73
CA LEU A 28 -6.40 3.61 11.26
C LEU A 28 -5.86 3.18 12.62
N PRO A 29 -6.73 2.77 13.56
CA PRO A 29 -6.33 2.02 14.74
C PRO A 29 -5.53 0.78 14.30
N LEU A 30 -4.39 0.52 14.94
CA LEU A 30 -3.50 -0.58 14.56
C LEU A 30 -4.22 -1.94 14.49
N LYS A 31 -5.14 -2.19 15.43
CA LYS A 31 -5.96 -3.41 15.43
C LYS A 31 -6.74 -3.56 14.12
N ALA A 32 -7.40 -2.51 13.66
CA ALA A 32 -8.20 -2.54 12.44
C ALA A 32 -7.30 -2.69 11.20
N PHE A 33 -6.14 -2.01 11.19
CA PHE A 33 -5.16 -2.13 10.11
C PHE A 33 -4.70 -3.58 9.93
N TYR A 34 -4.28 -4.25 11.01
CA TYR A 34 -3.82 -5.64 10.95
C TYR A 34 -4.96 -6.64 10.72
N GLU A 35 -6.15 -6.40 11.26
CA GLU A 35 -7.32 -7.25 10.95
C GLU A 35 -7.68 -7.21 9.46
N LEU A 36 -7.54 -6.05 8.82
CA LEU A 36 -7.72 -5.92 7.37
C LEU A 36 -6.58 -6.57 6.58
N GLU A 37 -5.32 -6.40 7.01
CA GLU A 37 -4.17 -7.08 6.40
C GLU A 37 -4.38 -8.61 6.39
N ASP A 38 -4.71 -9.20 7.54
CA ASP A 38 -4.99 -10.63 7.68
C ASP A 38 -6.13 -11.10 6.76
N ARG A 39 -7.20 -10.30 6.65
CA ARG A 39 -8.35 -10.62 5.78
C ARG A 39 -8.00 -10.55 4.30
N LEU A 40 -7.20 -9.56 3.89
CA LEU A 40 -6.73 -9.43 2.51
C LEU A 40 -5.81 -10.59 2.13
N GLU A 41 -4.92 -11.00 3.03
CA GLU A 41 -4.05 -12.17 2.83
C GLU A 41 -4.83 -13.48 2.76
N ALA A 42 -5.95 -13.59 3.48
CA ALA A 42 -6.81 -14.77 3.49
C ALA A 42 -7.79 -14.89 2.30
N LEU A 43 -7.83 -13.89 1.40
CA LEU A 43 -8.70 -13.94 0.24
C LEU A 43 -8.35 -15.14 -0.65
N PRO A 44 -9.34 -15.87 -1.21
CA PRO A 44 -9.10 -17.00 -2.11
C PRO A 44 -8.73 -16.52 -3.52
N THR A 45 -7.66 -15.72 -3.62
CA THR A 45 -7.13 -15.13 -4.83
C THR A 45 -5.65 -15.50 -4.98
N LEU A 46 -5.17 -15.55 -6.22
CA LEU A 46 -3.75 -15.72 -6.50
C LEU A 46 -2.99 -14.39 -6.44
N TYR A 47 -3.71 -13.27 -6.42
CA TYR A 47 -3.14 -11.93 -6.39
C TYR A 47 -2.64 -11.57 -5.00
N ARG A 48 -1.44 -10.98 -4.91
CA ARG A 48 -0.99 -10.32 -3.68
C ARG A 48 -1.40 -8.86 -3.69
N ILE A 49 -1.99 -8.43 -2.58
CA ILE A 49 -2.33 -7.04 -2.30
C ILE A 49 -1.31 -6.46 -1.31
N ASP A 50 -0.71 -5.30 -1.64
CA ASP A 50 0.07 -4.51 -0.68
C ASP A 50 -0.84 -3.50 0.01
N TRP A 51 -0.98 -3.59 1.33
CA TRP A 51 -1.95 -2.80 2.10
C TRP A 51 -1.25 -1.67 2.85
N VAL A 52 -1.68 -0.43 2.62
CA VAL A 52 -1.03 0.77 3.17
C VAL A 52 -2.03 1.74 3.78
N ASP A 53 -1.72 2.23 4.97
CA ASP A 53 -2.38 3.40 5.56
C ASP A 53 -1.61 4.66 5.15
N LEU A 54 -2.18 5.43 4.22
CA LEU A 54 -1.54 6.63 3.68
C LEU A 54 -1.42 7.76 4.71
N ASN A 55 -2.17 7.73 5.81
CA ASN A 55 -1.99 8.68 6.91
C ASN A 55 -0.73 8.40 7.75
N ARG A 56 -0.19 7.18 7.67
CA ARG A 56 1.07 6.80 8.33
C ARG A 56 2.27 6.91 7.41
N ALA A 57 2.04 7.03 6.11
CA ALA A 57 3.09 7.19 5.13
C ALA A 57 3.67 8.62 5.16
N GLY A 58 4.95 8.75 4.81
CA GLY A 58 5.56 10.07 4.63
C GLY A 58 4.91 10.84 3.47
N ASP A 59 4.92 12.17 3.57
CA ASP A 59 4.22 13.05 2.61
C ASP A 59 4.63 12.83 1.16
N GLU A 60 5.92 12.60 0.90
CA GLU A 60 6.44 12.33 -0.44
C GLU A 60 5.85 11.03 -1.03
N PHE A 61 5.81 9.96 -0.23
CA PHE A 61 5.22 8.70 -0.65
C PHE A 61 3.73 8.85 -0.90
N ARG A 62 3.02 9.54 -0.01
CA ARG A 62 1.58 9.80 -0.16
C ARG A 62 1.30 10.59 -1.44
N ALA A 63 2.04 11.65 -1.71
CA ALA A 63 1.87 12.45 -2.91
C ALA A 63 2.10 11.61 -4.18
N GLN A 64 3.14 10.77 -4.19
CA GLN A 64 3.44 9.89 -5.30
C GLN A 64 2.36 8.81 -5.50
N ALA A 65 1.90 8.18 -4.42
CA ALA A 65 0.84 7.17 -4.48
C ALA A 65 -0.47 7.76 -5.03
N MET A 66 -0.87 8.93 -4.52
CA MET A 66 -2.10 9.61 -4.94
C MET A 66 -2.06 10.08 -6.40
N ALA A 67 -0.88 10.39 -6.95
CA ALA A 67 -0.74 10.81 -8.36
C ALA A 67 -1.11 9.71 -9.36
N HIS A 68 -1.10 8.44 -8.93
CA HIS A 68 -1.40 7.28 -9.78
C HIS A 68 -2.56 6.43 -9.24
N ALA A 69 -3.24 6.88 -8.19
CA ALA A 69 -4.31 6.14 -7.54
C ALA A 69 -5.64 6.27 -8.31
N GLU A 70 -6.42 5.19 -8.28
CA GLU A 70 -7.82 5.18 -8.69
C GLU A 70 -8.69 5.03 -7.45
N ILE A 71 -9.76 5.83 -7.34
CA ILE A 71 -10.66 5.81 -6.18
C ILE A 71 -11.64 4.65 -6.33
N LEU A 72 -11.56 3.68 -5.42
CA LEU A 72 -12.46 2.53 -5.37
C LEU A 72 -13.74 2.79 -4.55
N TYR A 73 -13.65 3.62 -3.50
CA TYR A 73 -14.74 3.91 -2.57
C TYR A 73 -14.49 5.25 -1.83
N GLU A 74 -15.57 6.00 -1.54
CA GLU A 74 -15.59 7.23 -0.75
C GLU A 74 -16.55 7.15 0.46
#